data_AF-A0A060CJC7-F1
#
_entry.id   AF-A0A060CJC7-F1
#
_cell.length_a   1.000
_cell.length_b   1.000
_cell.length_c   1.000
_cell.angle_alpha   90.00
_cell.angle_beta   90.00
_cell.angle_gamma   90.00
#
_symmetry.space_group_name_H-M   'P 1'
#
loop_
_entity.id
_entity.type
_entity.pdbx_description
1 polymer ?
#
loop_
_entity_poly.entity_id
_entity_poly.type
_entity_poly.pdbx_seq_one_letter_code
_entity_poly.pdbx_strand_id
1 'polypeptide(L)'
;ARRAASRLVQLVRENGYRIATGFVGTPLLCDALVRAGATADAYRVLLNKENPSWLYAVANGATTIWERWDSLLPDGRVNPSGMTSFNHYAFGAVADWMHRTIGGLASIAPGYKRLRIAPQPGGGLRSASTSHQTAHGLAAVSWVHEDGELVVEAQVPPNTRAEVCLP
;
A
#
# COMPACT_ATOMS: atom_id res chain seq x y z
N ALA A 1 -23.82 2.37 -1.03
CA ALA A 1 -22.44 2.37 -0.52
C ALA A 1 -22.15 1.19 0.43
N ARG A 2 -22.80 1.09 1.61
CA ARG A 2 -22.51 0.05 2.62
C ARG A 2 -22.53 -1.40 2.10
N ARG A 3 -23.57 -1.80 1.35
CA ARG A 3 -23.66 -3.16 0.78
C ARG A 3 -22.48 -3.51 -0.16
N ALA A 4 -22.03 -2.56 -0.97
CA ALA A 4 -20.90 -2.77 -1.89
C ALA A 4 -19.57 -2.91 -1.13
N ALA A 5 -19.37 -2.07 -0.10
CA ALA A 5 -18.20 -2.16 0.78
C ALA A 5 -18.13 -3.53 1.48
N SER A 6 -19.25 -3.98 2.08
CA SER A 6 -19.32 -5.30 2.71
C SER A 6 -19.06 -6.44 1.72
N ARG A 7 -19.59 -6.34 0.48
CA ARG A 7 -19.35 -7.36 -0.55
C ARG A 7 -17.90 -7.41 -0.99
N LEU A 8 -17.22 -6.27 -1.13
CA LEU A 8 -15.79 -6.23 -1.45
C LEU A 8 -14.96 -6.94 -0.38
N VAL A 9 -15.18 -6.61 0.90
CA VAL A 9 -14.48 -7.23 2.02
C VAL A 9 -14.72 -8.74 2.05
N GLN A 10 -15.97 -9.17 1.83
CA GLN A 10 -16.32 -10.58 1.73
C GLN A 10 -15.54 -11.29 0.61
N LEU A 11 -15.53 -10.74 -0.60
CA LEU A 11 -14.84 -11.34 -1.76
C LEU A 11 -13.32 -11.47 -1.52
N VAL A 12 -12.70 -10.47 -0.90
CA VAL A 12 -11.28 -10.52 -0.55
C VAL A 12 -10.98 -11.63 0.45
N ARG A 13 -11.83 -11.78 1.48
CA ARG A 13 -11.71 -12.83 2.50
C ARG A 13 -11.93 -14.23 1.90
N GLU A 14 -12.98 -14.39 1.09
CA GLU A 14 -13.29 -15.64 0.38
C GLU A 14 -12.15 -16.07 -0.56
N ASN A 15 -11.43 -15.12 -1.17
CA ASN A 15 -10.28 -15.41 -2.02
C ASN A 15 -8.97 -15.69 -1.25
N GLY A 16 -9.02 -15.77 0.08
CA GLY A 16 -7.83 -15.97 0.92
C GLY A 16 -6.87 -14.79 0.88
N TYR A 17 -7.38 -13.56 0.68
CA TYR A 17 -6.59 -12.33 0.57
C TYR A 17 -5.65 -12.24 -0.64
N ARG A 18 -5.80 -13.13 -1.62
CA ARG A 18 -5.05 -13.06 -2.88
C ARG A 18 -5.63 -11.98 -3.80
N ILE A 19 -4.80 -11.39 -4.64
CA ILE A 19 -5.20 -10.27 -5.49
C ILE A 19 -5.97 -10.78 -6.72
N ALA A 20 -7.23 -10.38 -6.85
CA ALA A 20 -8.06 -10.72 -8.01
C ALA A 20 -8.24 -9.55 -9.01
N THR A 21 -7.56 -8.43 -8.78
CA THR A 21 -7.69 -7.23 -9.62
C THR A 21 -6.63 -7.17 -10.71
N GLY A 22 -7.04 -6.66 -11.88
CA GLY A 22 -6.14 -6.24 -12.96
C GLY A 22 -5.71 -4.77 -12.82
N PHE A 23 -5.16 -4.20 -13.91
CA PHE A 23 -4.50 -2.89 -13.92
C PHE A 23 -5.34 -1.74 -13.34
N VAL A 24 -6.66 -1.74 -13.59
CA VAL A 24 -7.56 -0.66 -13.14
C VAL A 24 -7.93 -0.81 -11.66
N GLY A 25 -8.10 -2.05 -11.18
CA GLY A 25 -8.57 -2.31 -9.83
C GLY A 25 -7.46 -2.23 -8.77
N THR A 26 -6.25 -2.68 -9.12
CA THR A 26 -5.14 -2.80 -8.17
C THR A 26 -4.75 -1.48 -7.50
N PRO A 27 -4.67 -0.33 -8.21
CA PRO A 27 -4.39 0.96 -7.58
C PRO A 27 -5.43 1.41 -6.54
N LEU A 28 -6.64 0.85 -6.57
CA LEU A 28 -7.78 1.30 -5.76
C LEU A 28 -8.16 0.33 -4.64
N LEU A 29 -7.67 -0.92 -4.69
CA LEU A 29 -8.12 -2.01 -3.83
C LEU A 29 -7.90 -1.70 -2.34
N CYS A 30 -6.68 -1.35 -1.95
CA CYS A 30 -6.34 -1.10 -0.55
C CYS A 30 -7.07 0.14 -0.01
N ASP A 31 -7.16 1.23 -0.79
CA ASP A 31 -7.93 2.41 -0.38
C ASP A 31 -9.43 2.08 -0.24
N ALA A 32 -9.99 1.24 -1.11
CA ALA A 32 -11.39 0.82 -1.02
C ALA A 32 -11.66 -0.01 0.25
N LEU A 33 -10.73 -0.87 0.65
CA LEU A 33 -10.81 -1.63 1.90
C LEU A 33 -10.71 -0.71 3.12
N VAL A 34 -9.76 0.23 3.15
CA VAL A 34 -9.63 1.21 4.24
C VAL A 34 -10.90 2.07 4.37
N ARG A 35 -11.44 2.58 3.26
CA ARG A 35 -12.72 3.32 3.26
C ARG A 35 -13.91 2.47 3.71
N ALA A 36 -13.83 1.15 3.58
CA ALA A 36 -14.83 0.22 4.08
C ALA A 36 -14.68 -0.09 5.58
N GLY A 37 -13.69 0.50 6.27
CA GLY A 37 -13.35 0.17 7.66
C GLY A 37 -12.57 -1.13 7.81
N ALA A 38 -11.99 -1.64 6.71
CA ALA A 38 -11.32 -2.93 6.63
C ALA A 38 -9.79 -2.79 6.45
N THR A 39 -9.16 -1.87 7.20
CA THR A 39 -7.71 -1.64 7.15
C THR A 39 -6.91 -2.91 7.42
N ALA A 40 -7.35 -3.74 8.38
CA ALA A 40 -6.72 -5.02 8.66
C ALA A 40 -6.74 -5.96 7.45
N ASP A 41 -7.84 -6.02 6.70
CA ASP A 41 -7.94 -6.83 5.48
C ASP A 41 -7.01 -6.27 4.37
N ALA A 42 -6.85 -4.94 4.25
CA ALA A 42 -5.90 -4.34 3.30
C ALA A 42 -4.45 -4.77 3.59
N TYR A 43 -4.04 -4.79 4.86
CA TYR A 43 -2.74 -5.32 5.26
C TYR A 43 -2.58 -6.81 4.95
N ARG A 44 -3.62 -7.63 5.14
CA ARG A 44 -3.58 -9.06 4.80
C ARG A 44 -3.41 -9.29 3.30
N VAL A 45 -4.00 -8.44 2.45
CA VAL A 45 -3.76 -8.47 1.00
C VAL A 45 -2.31 -8.07 0.67
N LEU A 46 -1.82 -6.96 1.24
CA LEU A 46 -0.44 -6.48 1.00
C LEU A 46 0.61 -7.52 1.39
N LEU A 47 0.42 -8.17 2.54
CA LEU A 47 1.38 -9.10 3.13
C LEU A 47 1.19 -10.56 2.69
N ASN A 48 0.24 -10.83 1.79
CA ASN A 48 0.02 -12.17 1.26
C ASN A 48 1.24 -12.62 0.44
N LYS A 49 1.66 -13.88 0.58
CA LYS A 49 2.81 -14.47 -0.13
C LYS A 49 2.42 -15.51 -1.18
N GLU A 50 1.14 -15.87 -1.26
CA GLU A 50 0.63 -16.83 -2.23
C GLU A 50 0.29 -16.14 -3.56
N ASN A 51 0.55 -16.83 -4.68
CA ASN A 51 0.13 -16.35 -5.99
C ASN A 51 -1.41 -16.32 -6.08
N PRO A 52 -2.03 -15.21 -6.52
CA PRO A 52 -1.45 -13.91 -6.89
C PRO A 52 -1.25 -12.93 -5.72
N SER A 53 -0.03 -12.42 -5.56
CA SER A 53 0.29 -11.33 -4.62
C SER A 53 1.58 -10.57 -4.99
N TRP A 54 1.80 -9.40 -4.38
CA TRP A 54 3.08 -8.68 -4.52
C TRP A 54 4.25 -9.47 -3.91
N LEU A 55 4.09 -10.02 -2.70
CA LEU A 55 5.19 -10.72 -2.04
C LEU A 55 5.45 -12.11 -2.62
N TYR A 56 4.54 -12.68 -3.41
CA TYR A 56 4.83 -13.86 -4.22
C TYR A 56 5.97 -13.57 -5.20
N ALA A 57 5.91 -12.46 -5.94
CA ALA A 57 6.98 -12.08 -6.86
C ALA A 57 8.30 -11.85 -6.10
N VAL A 58 8.26 -11.13 -4.98
CA VAL A 58 9.44 -10.89 -4.13
C VAL A 58 10.04 -12.20 -3.62
N ALA A 59 9.21 -13.14 -3.14
CA ALA A 59 9.65 -14.45 -2.68
C ALA A 59 10.28 -15.31 -3.79
N ASN A 60 9.95 -15.00 -5.05
CA ASN A 60 10.53 -15.63 -6.25
C ASN A 60 11.67 -14.80 -6.88
N GLY A 61 12.29 -13.90 -6.12
CA GLY A 61 13.50 -13.19 -6.54
C GLY A 61 13.24 -11.97 -7.43
N ALA A 62 12.00 -11.47 -7.50
CA ALA A 62 11.71 -10.23 -8.22
C ALA A 62 12.47 -9.03 -7.62
N THR A 63 13.18 -8.30 -8.47
CA THR A 63 13.79 -7.00 -8.15
C THR A 63 13.04 -5.83 -8.79
N THR A 64 12.01 -6.13 -9.58
CA THR A 64 11.11 -5.18 -10.27
C THR A 64 9.67 -5.72 -10.23
N ILE A 65 8.68 -4.89 -10.53
CA ILE A 65 7.27 -5.31 -10.60
C ILE A 65 7.04 -6.05 -11.92
N TRP A 66 6.33 -7.17 -11.87
CA TRP A 66 6.02 -7.97 -13.06
C TRP A 66 4.73 -7.52 -13.74
N GLU A 67 4.62 -7.75 -15.04
CA GLU A 67 3.42 -7.46 -15.83
C GLU A 67 2.21 -8.30 -15.40
N ARG A 68 2.46 -9.54 -14.98
CA ARG A 68 1.44 -10.47 -14.50
C ARG A 68 1.76 -10.87 -13.07
N TRP A 69 0.71 -11.14 -12.30
CA TRP A 69 0.86 -11.73 -10.96
C TRP A 69 1.58 -13.08 -10.98
N ASP A 70 1.44 -13.78 -12.10
CA ASP A 70 1.96 -15.12 -12.37
C ASP A 70 2.97 -15.11 -13.52
N SER A 71 3.72 -14.02 -13.75
CA SER A 71 4.79 -13.98 -14.78
C SER A 71 5.77 -15.16 -14.62
N LEU A 72 6.05 -15.54 -13.36
CA LEU A 72 6.63 -16.84 -13.01
C LEU A 72 5.57 -17.72 -12.33
N LEU A 73 5.33 -18.90 -12.87
CA LEU A 73 4.42 -19.89 -12.34
C LEU A 73 5.03 -20.60 -11.10
N PRO A 74 4.21 -21.22 -10.23
CA PRO A 74 4.73 -21.93 -9.05
C PRO A 74 5.69 -23.09 -9.35
N ASP A 75 5.65 -23.62 -10.58
CA ASP A 75 6.56 -24.67 -11.06
C ASP A 75 7.87 -24.11 -11.66
N GLY A 76 8.09 -22.79 -11.56
CA GLY A 76 9.29 -22.12 -12.05
C GLY A 76 9.28 -21.81 -13.55
N ARG A 77 8.21 -22.14 -14.28
CA ARG A 77 8.11 -21.78 -15.70
C ARG A 77 7.64 -20.34 -15.88
N VAL A 78 8.14 -19.69 -16.93
CA VAL A 78 7.61 -18.40 -17.39
C VAL A 78 6.20 -18.61 -17.94
N ASN A 79 5.30 -17.68 -17.65
CA ASN A 79 3.94 -17.71 -18.16
C ASN A 79 3.93 -17.80 -19.70
N PRO A 80 3.25 -18.79 -20.30
CA PRO A 80 3.36 -19.10 -21.73
C PRO A 80 2.50 -18.20 -22.63
N SER A 81 1.81 -17.19 -22.09
CA SER A 81 0.87 -16.35 -22.85
C SER A 81 1.50 -15.51 -23.96
N GLY A 82 2.83 -15.42 -24.00
CA GLY A 82 3.57 -14.60 -24.98
C GLY A 82 3.61 -13.10 -24.65
N MET A 83 2.88 -12.66 -23.61
CA MET A 83 2.89 -11.31 -23.07
C MET A 83 3.29 -11.37 -21.59
N THR A 84 4.61 -11.50 -21.37
CA THR A 84 5.19 -11.70 -20.04
C THR A 84 6.46 -10.86 -19.89
N SER A 85 6.31 -9.64 -19.38
CA SER A 85 7.41 -8.81 -18.88
C SER A 85 7.63 -8.99 -17.38
N PHE A 86 8.90 -9.02 -16.98
CA PHE A 86 9.33 -9.00 -15.58
C PHE A 86 9.58 -7.57 -15.06
N ASN A 87 9.31 -6.53 -15.85
CA ASN A 87 9.53 -5.14 -15.47
C ASN A 87 8.42 -4.23 -16.02
N HIS A 88 7.33 -4.10 -15.27
CA HIS A 88 6.14 -3.34 -15.62
C HIS A 88 5.53 -2.68 -14.36
N TYR A 89 5.57 -1.35 -14.27
CA TYR A 89 5.28 -0.63 -13.03
C TYR A 89 3.81 -0.67 -12.57
N ALA A 90 2.87 -1.10 -13.42
CA ALA A 90 1.43 -0.95 -13.17
C ALA A 90 0.98 -1.48 -11.79
N PHE A 91 1.46 -2.65 -11.38
CA PHE A 91 1.13 -3.19 -10.05
C PHE A 91 1.95 -2.60 -8.90
N GLY A 92 2.98 -1.80 -9.21
CA GLY A 92 3.73 -0.98 -8.26
C GLY A 92 2.93 0.20 -7.73
N ALA A 93 1.73 0.47 -8.27
CA ALA A 93 0.83 1.53 -7.78
C ALA A 93 0.48 1.38 -6.28
N VAL A 94 0.62 0.19 -5.69
CA VAL A 94 0.45 -0.04 -4.25
C VAL A 94 1.40 0.81 -3.38
N ALA A 95 2.54 1.23 -3.93
CA ALA A 95 3.51 2.07 -3.22
C ALA A 95 2.89 3.39 -2.74
N ASP A 96 1.98 3.99 -3.51
CA ASP A 96 1.26 5.19 -3.09
C ASP A 96 0.42 4.94 -1.82
N TRP A 97 -0.30 3.81 -1.76
CA TRP A 97 -1.02 3.41 -0.55
C TRP A 97 -0.06 3.20 0.64
N MET A 98 1.10 2.59 0.41
CA MET A 98 2.12 2.39 1.44
C MET A 98 2.63 3.72 1.99
N HIS A 99 2.99 4.69 1.13
CA HIS A 99 3.47 6.00 1.56
C HIS A 99 2.41 6.77 2.37
N ARG A 100 1.15 6.77 1.89
CA ARG A 100 0.07 7.54 2.51
C ARG A 100 -0.50 6.89 3.77
N THR A 101 -0.61 5.57 3.81
CA THR A 101 -1.34 4.84 4.85
C THR A 101 -0.39 4.22 5.87
N ILE A 102 0.65 3.50 5.42
CA ILE A 102 1.66 2.95 6.32
C ILE A 102 2.56 4.09 6.80
N GLY A 103 3.17 4.83 5.87
CA GLY A 103 4.03 5.97 6.18
C GLY A 103 3.28 7.16 6.76
N GLY A 104 1.98 7.27 6.49
CA GLY A 104 1.13 8.32 7.02
C GLY A 104 1.30 9.68 6.33
N LEU A 105 2.09 9.80 5.26
CA LEU A 105 2.41 11.07 4.62
C LEU A 105 1.65 11.22 3.28
N ALA A 106 0.76 12.20 3.19
CA ALA A 106 0.00 12.46 1.97
C ALA A 106 -0.13 13.96 1.66
N SER A 107 -0.21 14.31 0.38
CA SER A 107 -0.61 15.65 -0.06
C SER A 107 -2.12 15.81 0.02
N ILE A 108 -2.61 16.89 0.62
CA ILE A 108 -4.05 17.26 0.64
C ILE A 108 -4.32 18.62 -0.03
N ALA A 109 -3.28 19.25 -0.59
CA ALA A 109 -3.37 20.38 -1.50
C ALA A 109 -2.21 20.34 -2.50
N PRO A 110 -2.40 20.80 -3.76
CA PRO A 110 -1.38 20.75 -4.80
C PRO A 110 0.01 21.21 -4.33
N GLY A 111 1.05 20.49 -4.76
CA GLY A 111 2.44 20.79 -4.44
C GLY A 111 2.83 20.59 -2.97
N TYR A 112 2.03 19.85 -2.19
CA TYR A 112 2.23 19.68 -0.73
C TYR A 112 2.11 20.98 0.07
N LYS A 113 1.37 21.97 -0.43
CA LYS A 113 1.10 23.20 0.34
C LYS A 113 0.39 22.92 1.66
N ARG A 114 -0.45 21.87 1.66
CA ARG A 114 -1.01 21.22 2.83
C ARG A 114 -0.74 19.72 2.73
N LEU A 115 -0.34 19.14 3.85
CA LEU A 115 -0.05 17.71 3.96
C LEU A 115 -0.86 17.09 5.10
N ARG A 116 -1.06 15.78 5.04
CA ARG A 116 -1.69 14.98 6.07
C ARG A 116 -0.65 14.04 6.67
N ILE A 117 -0.62 13.98 8.00
CA ILE A 117 0.15 13.05 8.82
C ILE A 117 -0.86 12.15 9.53
N ALA A 118 -1.06 10.95 9.00
CA ALA A 118 -2.05 10.01 9.51
C ALA A 118 -1.59 8.55 9.33
N PRO A 119 -0.51 8.12 10.01
CA PRO A 119 -0.08 6.73 9.94
C PRO A 119 -1.17 5.81 10.50
N GLN A 120 -1.36 4.66 9.85
CA GLN A 120 -2.27 3.61 10.31
C GLN A 120 -1.47 2.32 10.56
N PRO A 121 -0.82 2.15 11.73
CA PRO A 121 -0.12 0.92 12.07
C PRO A 121 -1.00 -0.32 11.89
N GLY A 122 -0.42 -1.40 11.39
CA GLY A 122 -1.16 -2.64 11.13
C GLY A 122 -0.31 -3.71 10.49
N GLY A 123 -0.89 -4.90 10.27
CA GLY A 123 -0.20 -6.01 9.62
C GLY A 123 1.03 -6.54 10.38
N GLY A 124 1.15 -6.25 11.68
CA GLY A 124 2.32 -6.61 12.48
C GLY A 124 3.52 -5.66 12.32
N LEU A 125 3.40 -4.58 11.53
CA LEU A 125 4.42 -3.55 11.45
C LEU A 125 4.46 -2.77 12.77
N ARG A 126 5.65 -2.69 13.36
CA ARG A 126 5.93 -1.95 14.60
C ARG A 126 6.51 -0.57 14.35
N SER A 127 7.01 -0.31 13.17
CA SER A 127 7.53 0.99 12.79
C SER A 127 7.46 1.20 11.29
N ALA A 128 7.47 2.47 10.88
CA ALA A 128 7.77 2.86 9.51
C ALA A 128 8.39 4.26 9.48
N SER A 129 9.12 4.55 8.41
CA SER A 129 9.63 5.89 8.10
C SER A 129 9.36 6.17 6.63
N THR A 130 8.93 7.39 6.32
CA THR A 130 8.63 7.85 4.96
C THR A 130 9.01 9.31 4.83
N SER A 131 9.70 9.65 3.74
CA SER A 131 10.05 11.02 3.43
C SER A 131 9.79 11.36 1.98
N HIS A 132 9.54 12.63 1.71
CA HIS A 132 9.28 13.14 0.38
C HIS A 132 9.91 14.53 0.22
N GLN A 133 10.75 14.68 -0.80
CA GLN A 133 11.32 15.97 -1.17
C GLN A 133 10.27 16.77 -1.95
N THR A 134 9.59 17.69 -1.27
CA THR A 134 8.59 18.59 -1.88
C THR A 134 9.26 19.82 -2.49
N ALA A 135 8.50 20.62 -3.22
CA ALA A 135 8.91 21.95 -3.66
C ALA A 135 9.16 22.94 -2.49
N HIS A 136 8.71 22.60 -1.27
CA HIS A 136 8.87 23.41 -0.06
C HIS A 136 9.99 22.91 0.86
N GLY A 137 10.63 21.77 0.54
CA GLY A 137 11.62 21.11 1.38
C GLY A 137 11.22 19.69 1.76
N LEU A 138 11.99 19.08 2.66
CA LEU A 138 11.74 17.72 3.13
C LEU A 138 10.49 17.66 4.01
N ALA A 139 9.52 16.86 3.61
CA ALA A 139 8.45 16.38 4.48
C ALA A 139 8.79 14.94 4.89
N ALA A 140 8.74 14.63 6.18
CA ALA A 140 9.05 13.29 6.68
C ALA A 140 8.12 12.91 7.82
N VAL A 141 7.82 11.62 7.93
CA VAL A 141 7.07 11.02 9.02
C VAL A 141 7.77 9.72 9.40
N SER A 142 8.04 9.54 10.69
CA SER A 142 8.46 8.27 11.28
C SER A 142 7.55 7.95 12.45
N TRP A 143 7.29 6.67 12.65
CA TRP A 143 6.54 6.22 13.81
C TRP A 143 7.03 4.88 14.33
N VAL A 144 6.81 4.68 15.63
CA VAL A 144 7.01 3.41 16.34
C VAL A 144 5.73 3.13 17.14
N HIS A 145 5.30 1.87 17.14
CA HIS A 145 4.14 1.38 17.88
C HIS A 145 4.58 0.23 18.79
N GLU A 146 4.74 0.55 20.07
CA GLU A 146 5.17 -0.39 21.11
C GLU A 146 4.32 -0.16 22.36
N ASP A 147 4.04 -1.22 23.11
CA ASP A 147 3.28 -1.18 24.37
C ASP A 147 1.92 -0.47 24.31
N GLY A 148 1.28 -0.47 23.13
CA GLY A 148 0.00 0.19 22.89
C GLY A 148 0.09 1.70 22.68
N GLU A 149 1.31 2.26 22.66
CA GLU A 149 1.56 3.66 22.38
C GLU A 149 2.13 3.86 20.97
N LEU A 150 1.53 4.79 20.24
CA LEU A 150 2.03 5.22 18.93
C LEU A 150 2.79 6.54 19.09
N VAL A 151 4.11 6.48 18.91
CA VAL A 151 4.97 7.67 18.87
C VAL A 151 5.18 8.07 17.42
N VAL A 152 4.84 9.30 17.07
CA VAL A 152 4.99 9.85 15.72
C VAL A 152 5.87 11.08 15.73
N GLU A 153 6.91 11.05 14.93
CA GLU A 153 7.74 12.21 14.61
C GLU A 153 7.44 12.67 13.19
N ALA A 154 7.30 13.99 13.01
CA ALA A 154 7.02 14.55 11.70
C ALA A 154 7.80 15.83 11.44
N GLN A 155 8.35 15.92 10.23
CA GLN A 155 8.98 17.12 9.70
C GLN A 155 8.05 17.77 8.69
N VAL A 156 7.64 19.01 8.99
CA VAL A 156 6.79 19.84 8.14
C VAL A 156 7.66 20.95 7.54
N PRO A 157 7.82 21.03 6.22
CA PRO A 157 8.67 22.04 5.60
C PRO A 157 8.12 23.46 5.82
N PRO A 158 8.97 24.49 5.90
CA PRO A 158 8.53 25.88 6.00
C PRO A 158 7.51 26.26 4.92
N ASN A 159 6.66 27.25 5.23
CA ASN A 159 5.59 27.71 4.33
C ASN A 159 4.53 26.65 3.97
N THR A 160 4.44 25.55 4.70
CA THR A 160 3.37 24.54 4.56
C THR A 160 2.59 24.37 5.88
N ARG A 161 1.50 23.61 5.84
CA ARG A 161 0.71 23.23 7.02
C ARG A 161 0.40 21.74 6.99
N ALA A 162 0.34 21.11 8.16
CA ALA A 162 -0.02 19.72 8.29
C ALA A 162 -1.32 19.53 9.07
N GLU A 163 -2.13 18.56 8.65
CA GLU A 163 -3.21 17.99 9.44
C GLU A 163 -2.73 16.67 10.05
N VAL A 164 -2.70 16.60 11.38
CA VAL A 164 -2.29 15.40 12.11
C VAL A 164 -3.55 14.67 12.56
N CYS A 165 -3.67 13.39 12.20
CA CYS A 165 -4.77 12.52 12.62
C CYS A 165 -4.20 11.19 13.12
N LEU A 166 -4.10 11.05 14.43
CA LEU A 166 -3.65 9.83 15.07
C LEU A 166 -4.83 8.90 15.35
N PRO A 167 -4.64 7.57 15.31
CA PRO A 167 -5.66 6.57 15.61
C PRO A 167 -6.10 6.57 17.08
#